data_AF-A0A1U7D224-F1
#
_entry.id   AF-A0A1U7D224-F1
#
_cell.length_a   1.000
_cell.length_b   1.000
_cell.length_c   1.000
_cell.angle_alpha   90.00
_cell.angle_beta   90.00
_cell.angle_gamma   90.00
#
_symmetry.space_group_name_H-M   'P 1'
#
loop_
_entity.id
_entity.type
_entity.pdbx_description
1 polymer ?
#
loop_
_entity_poly.entity_id
_entity_poly.type
_entity_poly.pdbx_seq_one_letter_code
_entity_poly.pdbx_strand_id
1 'polypeptide(L)'
;MTMGQDTPHSFRLAEAEMSLLDKRAVILAYQSYQLEMCNIPQEVFGEEMDFYLDWAVRDGDQMLILSKCLHDVLEALQEISGQQADEWPVLRDSLAAALPEDVFGIVMRSIRQG
;
A
#
# COMPACT_ATOMS: atom_id res chain seq x y z
N MET A 1 1.08 -22.95 17.76
CA MET A 1 2.35 -22.77 17.04
C MET A 1 2.07 -22.81 15.56
N THR A 2 1.91 -21.65 14.94
CA THR A 2 2.08 -21.46 13.50
C THR A 2 2.93 -20.20 13.41
N MET A 3 4.13 -20.41 12.86
CA MET A 3 5.20 -19.44 12.76
C MET A 3 4.69 -18.20 12.03
N GLY A 4 5.13 -17.02 12.47
CA GLY A 4 4.89 -15.78 11.73
C GLY A 4 5.29 -16.03 10.29
N GLN A 5 4.34 -15.85 9.37
CA GLN A 5 4.67 -15.80 7.96
C GLN A 5 5.71 -14.69 7.82
N ASP A 6 6.94 -15.09 7.49
CA ASP A 6 8.03 -14.16 7.27
C ASP A 6 7.56 -13.19 6.19
N THR A 7 7.36 -11.92 6.58
CA THR A 7 7.12 -10.83 5.66
C THR A 7 8.08 -10.98 4.46
N PRO A 8 7.54 -11.03 3.22
CA PRO A 8 8.37 -11.15 2.02
C PRO A 8 9.53 -10.17 2.09
N HIS A 9 10.74 -10.65 1.82
CA HIS A 9 11.93 -9.81 1.90
C HIS A 9 11.80 -8.57 1.00
N SER A 10 11.10 -8.72 -0.13
CA SER A 10 10.76 -7.65 -1.06
C SER A 10 9.89 -6.54 -0.44
N PHE A 11 9.04 -6.85 0.53
CA PHE A 11 8.20 -5.85 1.21
C PHE A 11 9.02 -5.03 2.20
N ARG A 12 9.87 -5.69 2.99
CA ARG A 12 10.82 -4.99 3.88
C ARG A 12 11.77 -4.06 3.13
N LEU A 13 12.22 -4.46 1.94
CA LEU A 13 13.03 -3.61 1.07
C LEU A 13 12.23 -2.40 0.57
N ALA A 14 10.99 -2.59 0.14
CA ALA A 14 10.10 -1.51 -0.28
C ALA A 14 9.89 -0.48 0.85
N GLU A 15 9.58 -0.96 2.05
CA GLU A 15 9.35 -0.13 3.24
C GLU A 15 10.59 0.68 3.65
N ALA A 16 11.80 0.16 3.37
CA ALA A 16 13.05 0.86 3.65
C ALA A 16 13.46 1.83 2.53
N GLU A 17 13.12 1.54 1.28
CA GLU A 17 13.42 2.39 0.11
C GLU A 17 12.50 3.63 0.06
N MET A 18 11.25 3.52 0.53
CA MET A 18 10.25 4.60 0.45
C MET A 18 10.39 5.62 1.58
N SER A 19 10.31 6.91 1.22
CA SER A 19 10.13 7.98 2.21
C SER A 19 8.75 7.89 2.86
N LEU A 20 8.54 8.54 4.01
CA LEU A 20 7.24 8.55 4.68
C LEU A 20 6.11 9.12 3.80
N LEU A 21 6.44 10.09 2.93
CA LEU A 21 5.48 10.66 1.98
C LEU A 21 5.13 9.65 0.88
N ASP A 22 6.10 8.86 0.42
CA ASP A 22 5.87 7.82 -0.59
C ASP A 22 4.97 6.72 -0.02
N LYS A 23 5.24 6.27 1.23
CA LYS A 23 4.38 5.31 1.94
C LYS A 23 2.94 5.80 2.00
N ARG A 24 2.75 7.05 2.41
CA ARG A 24 1.42 7.69 2.47
C ARG A 24 0.77 7.77 1.10
N ALA A 25 1.51 8.14 0.06
CA ALA A 25 0.99 8.23 -1.30
C ALA A 25 0.49 6.89 -1.82
N VAL A 26 1.22 5.80 -1.58
CA VAL A 26 0.81 4.43 -1.95
C VAL A 26 -0.48 4.03 -1.23
N ILE A 27 -0.57 4.28 0.08
CA ILE A 27 -1.77 3.97 0.88
C ILE A 27 -2.99 4.71 0.33
N LEU A 28 -2.87 6.02 0.08
CA LEU A 28 -3.97 6.83 -0.44
C LEU A 28 -4.37 6.46 -1.87
N ALA A 29 -3.40 6.11 -2.73
CA ALA A 29 -3.69 5.66 -4.08
C ALA A 29 -4.52 4.37 -4.07
N TYR A 30 -4.17 3.43 -3.19
CA TYR A 30 -4.94 2.21 -3.01
C TYR A 30 -6.34 2.46 -2.43
N GLN A 31 -6.45 3.32 -1.41
CA GLN A 31 -7.75 3.71 -0.85
C GLN A 31 -8.64 4.41 -1.88
N SER A 32 -8.07 5.28 -2.71
CA SER A 32 -8.83 5.97 -3.78
C SER A 32 -9.38 4.95 -4.78
N TYR A 33 -8.58 3.96 -5.18
CA TYR A 33 -9.08 2.85 -6.01
C TYR A 33 -10.24 2.11 -5.33
N GLN A 34 -10.11 1.77 -4.04
CA GLN A 34 -11.15 1.06 -3.30
C GLN A 34 -12.45 1.85 -3.18
N LEU A 35 -12.36 3.16 -2.94
CA LEU A 35 -13.51 4.07 -2.89
C LEU A 35 -14.20 4.17 -4.26
N GLU A 36 -13.43 4.43 -5.32
CA GLU A 36 -13.99 4.78 -6.64
C GLU A 36 -14.38 3.57 -7.48
N MET A 37 -13.56 2.51 -7.45
CA MET A 37 -13.72 1.35 -8.33
C MET A 37 -14.42 0.18 -7.63
N CYS A 38 -14.21 0.02 -6.32
CA CYS A 38 -14.81 -1.07 -5.54
C CYS A 38 -16.04 -0.63 -4.72
N ASN A 39 -16.39 0.66 -4.72
CA ASN A 39 -17.48 1.23 -3.90
C ASN A 39 -17.37 0.90 -2.41
N ILE A 40 -16.14 0.76 -1.89
CA ILE A 40 -15.91 0.56 -0.46
C ILE A 40 -16.18 1.90 0.24
N PRO A 41 -17.03 1.95 1.29
CA PRO A 41 -17.30 3.20 2.02
C PRO A 41 -16.05 3.71 2.76
N GLN A 42 -15.91 5.02 2.89
CA GLN A 42 -14.78 5.62 3.62
C GLN A 42 -14.74 5.20 5.10
N GLU A 43 -15.91 4.97 5.69
CA GLU A 43 -16.09 4.55 7.08
C GLU A 43 -15.40 3.22 7.38
N VAL A 44 -15.18 2.37 6.37
CA VAL A 44 -14.49 1.08 6.50
C VAL A 44 -13.00 1.26 6.81
N PHE A 45 -12.39 2.36 6.34
CA PHE A 45 -10.99 2.66 6.62
C PHE A 45 -10.79 3.29 8.01
N GLY A 46 -11.88 3.75 8.64
CA GLY A 46 -11.88 4.51 9.88
C GLY A 46 -11.94 6.01 9.60
N GLU A 47 -12.86 6.70 10.27
CA GLU A 47 -13.19 8.12 10.06
C GLU A 47 -11.98 9.07 10.23
N GLU A 48 -10.92 8.62 10.91
CA GLU A 48 -9.72 9.40 11.20
C GLU A 48 -8.45 8.86 10.52
N MET A 49 -8.56 7.90 9.58
CA MET A 49 -7.38 7.27 8.98
C MET A 49 -6.43 8.30 8.35
N ASP A 50 -6.94 9.25 7.57
CA ASP A 50 -6.13 10.31 6.95
C ASP A 50 -5.39 11.15 8.00
N PHE A 51 -6.04 11.42 9.14
CA PHE A 51 -5.42 12.13 10.26
C PHE A 51 -4.26 11.32 10.86
N TYR A 52 -4.43 10.01 11.05
CA TYR A 52 -3.35 9.15 11.56
C TYR A 52 -2.18 9.04 10.58
N LEU A 53 -2.44 8.97 9.27
CA LEU A 53 -1.40 8.96 8.25
C LEU A 53 -0.61 10.29 8.25
N ASP A 54 -1.30 11.43 8.33
CA ASP A 54 -0.68 12.76 8.41
C ASP A 54 0.14 12.92 9.70
N TRP A 55 -0.41 12.45 10.83
CA TRP A 55 0.30 12.47 12.09
C TRP A 55 1.56 11.60 12.05
N ALA A 56 1.48 10.40 11.47
CA ALA A 56 2.63 9.51 11.32
C ALA A 56 3.73 10.11 10.44
N VAL A 57 3.38 10.81 9.35
CA VAL A 57 4.39 11.56 8.56
C VAL A 57 5.10 12.60 9.42
N ARG A 58 4.36 13.34 10.26
CA ARG A 58 4.90 14.42 11.10
C ARG A 58 5.77 13.92 12.25
N ASP A 59 5.38 12.81 12.87
CA ASP A 59 6.10 12.23 14.02
C ASP A 59 7.25 11.29 13.61
N GLY A 60 7.42 11.05 12.30
CA GLY A 60 8.48 10.19 11.78
C GLY A 60 8.14 8.69 11.83
N ASP A 61 6.86 8.35 11.83
CA ASP A 61 6.32 6.99 11.88
C ASP A 61 6.76 6.18 13.12
N GLN A 62 6.93 6.81 14.29
CA GLN A 62 7.40 6.14 15.51
C GLN A 62 6.48 4.98 15.97
N MET A 63 5.17 5.10 15.71
CA MET A 63 4.19 4.06 16.01
C MET A 63 4.03 3.01 14.87
N LEU A 64 4.82 3.14 13.80
CA LEU A 64 4.83 2.26 12.63
C LEU A 64 3.48 2.20 11.91
N ILE A 65 2.70 3.28 11.92
CA ILE A 65 1.39 3.35 11.27
C ILE A 65 1.57 3.25 9.75
N LEU A 66 2.42 4.10 9.16
CA LEU A 66 2.67 4.09 7.72
C LEU A 66 3.31 2.78 7.29
N SER A 67 4.26 2.27 8.06
CA SER A 67 4.94 1.02 7.72
C SER A 67 4.01 -0.20 7.77
N LYS A 68 3.11 -0.30 8.76
CA LYS A 68 2.09 -1.36 8.82
C LYS A 68 1.05 -1.21 7.71
N CYS A 69 0.49 -0.02 7.50
CA CYS A 69 -0.49 0.18 6.46
C CYS A 69 0.09 -0.06 5.06
N LEU A 70 1.34 0.34 4.80
CA LEU A 70 2.00 0.03 3.54
C LEU A 70 2.18 -1.49 3.38
N HIS A 71 2.59 -2.19 4.44
CA HIS A 71 2.72 -3.64 4.43
C HIS A 71 1.41 -4.33 4.01
N ASP A 72 0.30 -3.96 4.64
CA ASP A 72 -1.03 -4.51 4.36
C ASP A 72 -1.45 -4.21 2.91
N VAL A 73 -1.14 -3.00 2.41
CA VAL A 73 -1.41 -2.64 1.00
C VAL A 73 -0.57 -3.50 0.05
N LEU A 74 0.72 -3.71 0.31
CA LEU A 74 1.58 -4.53 -0.55
C LEU A 74 1.12 -5.99 -0.60
N GLU A 75 0.67 -6.55 0.53
CA GLU A 75 0.08 -7.88 0.59
C GLU A 75 -1.20 -7.97 -0.26
N ALA A 76 -2.12 -7.02 -0.10
CA ALA A 76 -3.34 -6.96 -0.91
C ALA A 76 -3.05 -6.81 -2.41
N LEU A 77 -2.09 -5.95 -2.79
CA LEU A 77 -1.69 -5.78 -4.18
C LEU A 77 -1.10 -7.07 -4.76
N GLN A 78 -0.28 -7.79 -3.97
CA GLN A 78 0.25 -9.07 -4.38
C GLN A 78 -0.88 -10.09 -4.62
N GLU A 79 -1.83 -10.20 -3.70
CA GLU A 79 -2.97 -11.11 -3.81
C GLU A 79 -3.81 -10.81 -5.07
N ILE A 80 -4.20 -9.55 -5.27
CA ILE A 80 -4.98 -9.10 -6.44
C ILE A 80 -4.22 -9.40 -7.73
N SER A 81 -2.91 -9.10 -7.77
CA SER A 81 -2.09 -9.32 -8.96
C SER A 81 -1.95 -10.80 -9.35
N GLY A 82 -2.01 -11.72 -8.37
CA GLY A 82 -1.86 -13.16 -8.58
C GLY A 82 -3.18 -13.90 -8.80
N GLN A 83 -4.28 -13.40 -8.22
CA GLN A 83 -5.55 -14.14 -8.17
C GLN A 83 -6.69 -13.46 -8.96
N GLN A 84 -6.60 -12.16 -9.24
CA GLN A 84 -7.69 -11.37 -9.82
C GLN A 84 -7.25 -10.73 -11.14
N ALA A 85 -7.14 -11.56 -12.19
CA ALA A 85 -6.61 -11.17 -13.50
C ALA A 85 -7.41 -10.04 -14.19
N ASP A 86 -8.70 -9.90 -13.87
CA ASP A 86 -9.56 -8.87 -14.46
C ASP A 86 -9.46 -7.52 -13.72
N GLU A 87 -9.27 -7.54 -12.39
CA GLU A 87 -9.16 -6.33 -11.57
C GLU A 87 -7.76 -5.72 -11.63
N TRP A 88 -6.73 -6.58 -11.73
CA TRP A 88 -5.34 -6.17 -11.67
C TRP A 88 -4.94 -5.09 -12.70
N PRO A 89 -5.32 -5.17 -13.99
CA PRO A 89 -4.96 -4.14 -14.97
C PRO A 89 -5.49 -2.75 -14.59
N VAL A 90 -6.71 -2.67 -14.07
CA VAL A 90 -7.34 -1.40 -13.67
C VAL A 90 -6.61 -0.81 -12.46
N LEU A 91 -6.41 -1.62 -11.42
CA LEU A 91 -5.69 -1.19 -10.23
C LEU A 91 -4.25 -0.75 -10.55
N ARG A 92 -3.54 -1.53 -11.37
CA ARG A 92 -2.18 -1.20 -11.81
C ARG A 92 -2.13 0.15 -12.53
N ASP A 93 -3.07 0.41 -13.44
CA ASP A 93 -3.10 1.64 -14.22
C ASP A 93 -3.49 2.85 -13.34
N SER A 94 -4.39 2.65 -12.36
CA SER A 94 -4.70 3.66 -11.34
C SER A 94 -3.48 4.01 -10.48
N LEU A 95 -2.72 3.00 -10.02
CA LEU A 95 -1.48 3.23 -9.27
C LEU A 95 -0.43 3.96 -10.11
N ALA A 96 -0.28 3.59 -11.39
CA ALA A 96 0.65 4.24 -12.31
C ALA A 96 0.29 5.72 -12.56
N ALA A 97 -1.00 6.06 -12.54
CA ALA A 97 -1.47 7.44 -12.69
C ALA A 97 -1.33 8.27 -11.41
N ALA A 98 -1.48 7.64 -10.24
CA ALA A 98 -1.49 8.32 -8.95
C ALA A 98 -0.10 8.50 -8.31
N LEU A 99 0.88 7.67 -8.68
CA LEU A 99 2.18 7.61 -8.03
C LEU A 99 3.30 8.15 -8.93
N PRO A 100 4.37 8.75 -8.33
CA PRO A 100 5.63 8.97 -9.03
C PRO A 100 6.20 7.67 -9.63
N GLU A 101 6.89 7.78 -10.76
CA GLU A 101 7.39 6.62 -11.52
C GLU A 101 8.34 5.73 -10.71
N ASP A 102 9.20 6.33 -9.89
CA ASP A 102 10.13 5.65 -9.00
C ASP A 102 9.39 4.88 -7.90
N VAL A 103 8.40 5.51 -7.24
CA VAL A 103 7.56 4.87 -6.21
C VAL A 103 6.75 3.72 -6.80
N PHE A 104 6.11 3.94 -7.95
CA PHE A 104 5.39 2.90 -8.68
C PHE A 104 6.32 1.73 -9.04
N GLY A 105 7.54 2.04 -9.51
CA GLY A 105 8.56 1.04 -9.83
C GLY A 105 8.95 0.18 -8.62
N ILE A 106 9.02 0.76 -7.42
CA ILE A 106 9.26 0.02 -6.18
C ILE A 106 8.09 -0.93 -5.90
N VAL A 107 6.84 -0.43 -5.88
CA VAL A 107 5.64 -1.26 -5.63
C VAL A 107 5.58 -2.46 -6.56
N MET A 108 5.76 -2.24 -7.87
CA MET A 108 5.69 -3.28 -8.89
C MET A 108 6.80 -4.32 -8.76
N ARG A 109 7.99 -3.91 -8.31
CA ARG A 109 9.10 -4.84 -8.03
C ARG A 109 8.78 -5.70 -6.81
N SER A 110 8.17 -5.11 -5.78
CA SER A 110 7.93 -5.76 -4.50
C SER A 110 6.92 -6.89 -4.59
N ILE A 111 5.84 -6.70 -5.35
CA ILE A 111 4.76 -7.69 -5.49
C ILE A 111 5.05 -8.80 -6.52
N ARG A 112 6.01 -8.59 -7.43
CA ARG A 112 6.42 -9.61 -8.42
C ARG A 112 7.44 -10.63 -7.88
N GLN A 113 8.07 -10.33 -6.74
CA GLN A 113 9.15 -11.15 -6.17
C GLN A 113 8.73 -11.95 -4.93
N GLY A 114 7.49 -11.78 -4.46
CA GLY A 114 6.94 -12.56 -3.36
C GLY A 114 6.18 -13.79 -3.82
#